data_AF-A0A0L9TNU5-F1
#
_entry.id   AF-A0A0L9TNU5-F1
#
_cell.length_a   1.000
_cell.length_b   1.000
_cell.length_c   1.000
_cell.angle_alpha   90.00
_cell.angle_beta   90.00
_cell.angle_gamma   90.00
#
_symmetry.space_group_name_H-M   'P 1'
#
loop_
_entity.id
_entity.type
_entity.pdbx_description
1 polymer ?
#
loop_
_entity_poly.entity_id
_entity_poly.type
_entity_poly.pdbx_seq_one_letter_code
_entity_poly.pdbx_strand_id
1 'polypeptide(L)'
;VAFLVGLLRTNELDSEAIRENCVATLFALSHRSLRFKGLAKDARVVEVLKEVEKTGTKRAREKARKVLHMLRTVGIHVNLSFATF
;
A
#
# COMPACT_ATOMS: atom_id res chain seq x y z
N VAL A 1 -2.42 10.74 2.01
CA VAL A 1 -1.77 9.41 2.11
C VAL A 1 -1.99 8.80 3.49
N ALA A 2 -1.52 9.43 4.57
CA ALA A 2 -1.69 8.93 5.93
C ALA A 2 -3.16 8.61 6.31
N PHE A 3 -4.11 9.45 5.92
CA PHE A 3 -5.55 9.20 6.12
C PHE A 3 -6.05 7.91 5.44
N LEU A 4 -5.73 7.72 4.16
CA LEU A 4 -6.08 6.51 3.41
C LEU A 4 -5.45 5.26 4.02
N VAL A 5 -4.22 5.38 4.53
CA VAL A 5 -3.52 4.28 5.23
C VAL A 5 -4.13 4.00 6.60
N GLY A 6 -4.55 5.04 7.32
CA GLY A 6 -5.28 4.92 8.59
C GLY A 6 -6.59 4.14 8.42
N LEU A 7 -7.38 4.51 7.41
CA LEU A 7 -8.62 3.79 7.07
C LEU A 7 -8.39 2.31 6.74
N LEU A 8 -7.28 1.98 6.07
CA LEU A 8 -6.92 0.59 5.79
C LEU A 8 -6.46 -0.18 7.03
N ARG A 9 -5.97 0.50 8.08
CA ARG A 9 -5.46 -0.12 9.31
C ARG A 9 -6.52 -0.38 10.37
N THR A 10 -7.47 0.53 10.53
CA THR A 10 -8.43 0.46 11.63
C THR A 10 -9.47 -0.64 11.44
N ASN A 11 -9.48 -1.31 10.28
CA ASN A 11 -10.51 -2.28 9.87
C ASN A 11 -11.95 -1.70 9.97
N GLU A 12 -12.08 -0.37 10.17
CA GLU A 12 -13.34 0.40 10.20
C GLU A 12 -14.03 0.44 8.83
N LEU A 13 -13.38 -0.12 7.81
CA LEU A 13 -13.95 -0.25 6.47
C LEU A 13 -14.73 -1.56 6.35
N ASP A 14 -15.93 -1.60 6.95
CA ASP A 14 -16.88 -2.71 6.81
C ASP A 14 -17.30 -2.92 5.34
N SER A 15 -17.13 -1.92 4.48
CA SER A 15 -17.42 -2.00 3.05
C SER A 15 -16.16 -2.31 2.23
N GLU A 16 -16.18 -3.46 1.52
CA GLU A 16 -15.15 -3.83 0.54
C GLU A 16 -14.92 -2.74 -0.52
N ALA A 17 -15.98 -2.01 -0.91
CA ALA A 17 -15.90 -0.95 -1.90
C ALA A 17 -15.03 0.23 -1.43
N ILE A 18 -15.10 0.58 -0.14
CA ILE A 18 -14.30 1.68 0.40
C ILE A 18 -12.81 1.28 0.44
N ARG A 19 -12.51 0.03 0.82
CA ARG A 19 -11.15 -0.53 0.73
C ARG A 19 -10.61 -0.48 -0.70
N GLU A 20 -11.41 -0.93 -1.66
CA GLU A 20 -10.98 -0.98 -3.05
C GLU A 20 -10.73 0.41 -3.63
N ASN A 21 -11.57 1.39 -3.28
CA ASN A 21 -11.37 2.79 -3.66
C ASN A 21 -10.12 3.40 -3.01
N CYS A 22 -9.87 3.16 -1.71
CA CYS A 22 -8.68 3.65 -1.03
C CYS A 22 -7.39 3.13 -1.70
N VAL A 23 -7.35 1.84 -2.06
CA VAL A 23 -6.22 1.24 -2.77
C VAL A 23 -6.08 1.82 -4.19
N ALA A 24 -7.18 2.06 -4.90
CA ALA A 24 -7.16 2.69 -6.23
C ALA A 24 -6.62 4.13 -6.19
N THR A 25 -7.01 4.92 -5.19
CA THR A 25 -6.50 6.28 -4.98
C THR A 25 -5.02 6.27 -4.64
N LEU A 26 -4.56 5.35 -3.78
CA LEU A 26 -3.12 5.19 -3.48
C LEU A 26 -2.32 4.82 -4.75
N PHE A 27 -2.84 3.93 -5.58
CA PHE A 27 -2.23 3.56 -6.86
C PHE A 27 -2.12 4.77 -7.81
N ALA A 28 -3.22 5.52 -8.00
CA ALA A 28 -3.22 6.71 -8.85
C ALA A 28 -2.22 7.79 -8.36
N LEU A 29 -2.16 8.02 -7.05
CA LEU A 29 -1.20 8.95 -6.44
C LEU A 29 0.25 8.51 -6.61
N SER A 30 0.51 7.20 -6.58
CA SER A 30 1.86 6.63 -6.79
C SER A 30 2.41 6.87 -8.19
N HIS A 31 1.53 6.95 -9.20
CA HIS A 31 1.91 7.21 -10.60
C HIS A 31 2.14 8.70 -10.90
N ARG A 32 1.50 9.62 -10.16
CA ARG A 32 1.43 11.04 -10.53
C ARG A 32 2.41 11.94 -9.76
N SER A 33 3.00 11.50 -8.64
CA SER A 33 3.82 12.40 -7.79
C SER A 33 4.99 11.72 -7.10
N LEU A 34 6.20 12.26 -7.26
CA LEU A 34 7.38 11.86 -6.49
C LEU A 34 7.25 12.15 -4.99
N ARG A 35 6.44 13.15 -4.60
CA ARG A 35 6.18 13.51 -3.19
C ARG A 35 5.37 12.43 -2.46
N PHE A 36 4.61 11.61 -3.19
CA PHE A 36 3.90 10.46 -2.63
C PHE A 36 4.86 9.44 -2.01
N LYS A 37 6.10 9.33 -2.50
CA LYS A 37 7.09 8.35 -2.05
C LYS A 37 7.57 8.59 -0.63
N GLY A 38 7.86 9.85 -0.27
CA GLY A 38 8.23 10.21 1.10
C GLY A 38 7.11 9.89 2.09
N LEU A 39 5.89 10.32 1.75
CA LEU A 39 4.70 10.08 2.57
C LEU A 39 4.32 8.60 2.68
N ALA A 40 4.56 7.80 1.64
CA ALA A 40 4.31 6.35 1.64
C ALA A 40 5.30 5.60 2.54
N LYS A 41 6.57 6.04 2.57
CA LYS A 41 7.59 5.51 3.48
C LYS A 41 7.25 5.84 4.93
N ASP A 42 6.92 7.11 5.22
CA ASP A 42 6.57 7.58 6.57
C ASP A 42 5.29 6.92 7.09
N ALA A 43 4.33 6.63 6.20
CA ALA A 43 3.08 5.99 6.57
C ALA A 43 3.18 4.45 6.72
N ARG A 44 4.34 3.83 6.51
CA ARG A 44 4.51 2.35 6.48
C ARG A 44 3.50 1.67 5.54
N VAL A 45 3.37 2.19 4.32
CA VAL A 45 2.38 1.70 3.33
C VAL A 45 2.71 0.27 2.87
N VAL A 46 3.97 -0.13 2.94
CA VAL A 46 4.48 -1.42 2.46
C VAL A 46 3.90 -2.58 3.26
N GLU A 47 3.87 -2.46 4.59
CA GLU A 47 3.34 -3.49 5.48
C GLU A 47 1.83 -3.65 5.30
N VAL A 48 1.10 -2.55 5.16
CA VAL A 48 -0.35 -2.56 4.91
C VAL A 48 -0.66 -3.20 3.55
N LEU A 49 0.11 -2.88 2.51
CA LEU A 49 -0.07 -3.50 1.18
C LEU A 49 0.27 -5.00 1.17
N LYS A 50 1.25 -5.44 1.95
CA LYS A 50 1.55 -6.88 2.13
C LYS A 50 0.41 -7.62 2.83
N GLU A 51 -0.28 -6.97 3.75
CA GLU A 51 -1.45 -7.55 4.40
C GLU A 51 -2.64 -7.64 3.45
N VAL A 52 -2.91 -6.57 2.69
CA VAL A 52 -3.93 -6.58 1.62
C VAL A 52 -3.63 -7.62 0.54
N GLU A 53 -2.36 -7.86 0.20
CA GLU A 53 -1.95 -8.94 -0.72
C GLU A 53 -2.33 -10.34 -0.18
N LYS A 54 -2.33 -10.53 1.14
CA LYS A 54 -2.68 -11.81 1.79
C LYS A 54 -4.18 -11.98 2.00
N THR A 55 -4.85 -10.94 2.50
CA THR A 55 -6.23 -11.03 3.03
C THR A 55 -7.30 -10.42 2.10
N GLY A 56 -6.90 -9.64 1.10
CA GLY A 56 -7.83 -8.90 0.25
C GLY A 56 -8.55 -9.72 -0.82
N THR A 57 -9.56 -9.11 -1.44
CA THR A 57 -10.25 -9.65 -2.62
C THR A 57 -9.28 -9.85 -3.79
N LYS A 58 -9.64 -10.68 -4.78
CA LYS A 58 -8.77 -10.96 -5.94
C LYS A 58 -8.31 -9.69 -6.66
N ARG A 59 -9.19 -8.68 -6.77
CA ARG A 59 -8.91 -7.36 -7.35
C ARG A 59 -7.99 -6.50 -6.46
N ALA A 60 -8.23 -6.48 -5.15
CA ALA A 60 -7.40 -5.74 -4.20
C ALA A 60 -5.96 -6.29 -4.18
N ARG A 61 -5.80 -7.61 -4.22
CA ARG A 61 -4.49 -8.29 -4.29
C ARG A 61 -3.70 -7.93 -5.54
N GLU A 62 -4.35 -7.98 -6.70
CA GLU A 62 -3.75 -7.59 -8.00
C GLU A 62 -3.23 -6.14 -7.97
N LYS A 63 -4.00 -5.21 -7.40
CA LYS A 63 -3.61 -3.80 -7.27
C LYS A 63 -2.49 -3.60 -6.25
N ALA A 64 -2.55 -4.28 -5.09
CA ALA A 64 -1.51 -4.23 -4.08
C ALA A 64 -0.16 -4.72 -4.63
N ARG A 65 -0.14 -5.81 -5.41
CA ARG A 65 1.06 -6.31 -6.10
C ARG A 65 1.69 -5.29 -7.02
N LYS A 66 0.87 -4.58 -7.82
CA LYS A 66 1.35 -3.55 -8.76
C LYS A 66 1.96 -2.36 -8.02
N VAL A 67 1.32 -1.90 -6.93
CA VAL A 67 1.88 -0.83 -6.08
C VAL A 67 3.18 -1.27 -5.42
N LEU A 68 3.24 -2.48 -4.84
CA LEU A 68 4.45 -3.03 -4.22
C LEU A 68 5.61 -3.20 -5.21
N HIS A 69 5.30 -3.56 -6.46
CA HIS A 69 6.30 -3.64 -7.52
C HIS A 69 6.83 -2.24 -7.87
N MET A 70 5.94 -1.26 -8.07
CA MET A 70 6.30 0.13 -8.34
C MET A 70 7.12 0.78 -7.22
N LEU A 71 6.84 0.45 -5.96
CA LEU A 71 7.64 0.94 -4.82
C LEU A 71 9.06 0.35 -4.83
N ARG A 72 9.21 -0.92 -5.24
CA ARG A 72 10.50 -1.61 -5.38
C ARG A 72 11.33 -1.08 -6.56
N THR A 73 10.74 -0.88 -7.73
CA THR A 73 11.46 -0.39 -8.92
C THR A 73 11.96 1.04 -8.77
N VAL A 74 11.44 1.81 -7.82
CA VAL A 74 11.86 3.20 -7.61
C VAL A 74 12.62 3.43 -6.29
N GLY A 75 13.27 2.39 -5.75
CA GLY A 75 14.27 2.53 -4.69
C GLY A 75 13.72 2.69 -3.27
N ILE A 76 12.42 2.48 -3.04
CA ILE A 76 11.94 2.23 -1.67
C ILE A 76 12.24 0.77 -1.37
N HIS A 77 13.42 0.55 -0.79
CA HIS A 77 13.80 -0.76 -0.27
C HIS A 77 12.73 -1.22 0.72
N VAL A 78 12.01 -2.28 0.35
CA VAL A 78 11.46 -3.23 1.31
C VAL A 78 12.63 -3.63 2.18
N ASN A 79 12.65 -3.22 3.44
CA ASN A 79 13.68 -3.64 4.37
C ASN A 79 13.55 -5.16 4.50
N LEU A 80 14.35 -5.90 3.71
CA LEU A 80 14.48 -7.34 3.75
C LEU A 80 15.42 -7.77 4.89
N SER A 81 15.77 -6.85 5.79
CA SER A 81 16.86 -7.03 6.75
C SER A 81 16.43 -7.43 8.16
N PHE A 82 15.27 -8.08 8.35
CA PHE A 82 14.94 -8.74 9.62
C PHE A 82 14.97 -10.27 9.54
N ALA A 83 15.80 -10.84 8.66
CA ALA A 83 16.01 -12.28 8.62
C ALA A 83 17.43 -12.67 8.16
N THR A 84 18.45 -12.18 8.87
CA THR A 84 19.71 -12.91 9.16
C THR A 84 20.63 -12.03 10.02
N PHE A 85 20.47 -12.13 11.34
CA PHE A 85 21.53 -12.25 12.35
C PHE A 85 20.85 -12.78 13.62
#